data_AF-K2GMQ2-F1
#
_entry.id   AF-K2GMQ2-F1
#
_cell.length_a   1.000
_cell.length_b   1.000
_cell.length_c   1.000
_cell.angle_alpha   90.00
_cell.angle_beta   90.00
_cell.angle_gamma   90.00
#
_symmetry.space_group_name_H-M   'P 1'
#
loop_
_entity.id
_entity.type
_entity.pdbx_description
1 polymer ?
#
loop_
_entity_poly.entity_id
_entity_poly.type
_entity_poly.pdbx_seq_one_letter_code
_entity_poly.pdbx_strand_id
1 'polypeptide(L)' 'TAMRAKAYPNEDPKTLPTPDSIIPAYLYLMGNDSLHMNGQSIDAQD' A
#
# COMPACT_ATOMS: atom_id res chain seq x y z
N THR A 1 -0.63 10.39 2.64
CA THR A 1 -1.98 10.71 2.14
C THR A 1 -2.71 11.60 3.13
N ALA A 2 -3.82 12.25 2.75
CA ALA A 2 -4.62 13.09 3.66
C ALA A 2 -5.16 12.30 4.86
N MET A 3 -5.56 11.03 4.66
CA MET A 3 -5.94 10.15 5.77
C MET A 3 -4.80 9.91 6.77
N ARG A 4 -3.58 9.59 6.30
CA ARG A 4 -2.42 9.36 7.18
C ARG A 4 -2.05 10.62 7.97
N ALA A 5 -2.00 11.77 7.30
CA ALA A 5 -1.68 13.05 7.94
C ALA A 5 -2.71 13.41 9.03
N LYS A 6 -3.99 13.09 8.83
CA LYS A 6 -5.02 13.28 9.86
C LYS A 6 -4.85 12.32 11.05
N ALA A 7 -4.41 11.09 10.81
CA ALA A 7 -4.18 10.09 11.86
C ALA A 7 -2.90 10.36 12.66
N TYR A 8 -1.85 10.88 12.03
CA TYR A 8 -0.55 11.19 12.65
C TYR A 8 -0.10 12.62 12.29
N PRO A 9 -0.64 13.66 12.96
CA PRO A 9 -0.38 15.06 12.60
C PRO A 9 1.07 15.52 12.79
N ASN A 10 1.81 14.85 13.68
CA ASN A 10 3.19 15.20 14.04
C ASN A 10 4.25 14.35 13.30
N GLU A 11 3.83 13.44 12.42
CA GLU A 11 4.73 12.62 11.62
C GLU A 11 5.23 13.42 10.41
N ASP A 12 6.52 13.32 10.07
CA ASP A 12 7.07 13.94 8.86
C ASP A 12 6.66 13.14 7.62
N PRO A 13 5.82 13.69 6.72
CA PRO A 13 5.35 12.97 5.53
C PRO A 13 6.48 12.54 4.58
N LYS A 14 7.66 13.16 4.65
CA LYS A 14 8.82 12.80 3.81
C LYS A 14 9.49 11.50 4.21
N THR A 15 9.21 11.02 5.42
CA THR A 15 9.72 9.73 5.92
C THR A 15 8.86 8.55 5.45
N LEU A 16 7.72 8.82 4.84
CA LEU A 16 6.76 7.81 4.39
C LEU A 16 6.99 7.42 2.94
N PRO A 17 6.74 6.13 2.58
CA PRO A 17 6.70 5.70 1.20
C PRO A 17 5.67 6.49 0.39
N THR A 18 6.00 6.79 -0.87
CA THR A 18 5.06 7.43 -1.78
C THR A 18 4.00 6.43 -2.24
N PRO A 19 2.80 6.90 -2.66
CA PRO A 19 1.79 6.00 -3.23
C PRO A 19 2.33 5.14 -4.38
N ASP A 20 3.20 5.70 -5.22
CA ASP A 20 3.77 4.99 -6.38
C ASP A 20 4.63 3.79 -5.96
N SER A 21 5.28 3.86 -4.79
CA SER A 21 6.15 2.78 -4.30
C SER A 21 5.39 1.49 -3.94
N ILE A 22 4.08 1.57 -3.72
CA ILE A 22 3.25 0.44 -3.27
C ILE A 22 2.34 -0.12 -4.36
N ILE A 23 2.30 0.53 -5.53
CA ILE A 23 1.48 0.14 -6.68
C ILE A 23 1.72 -1.30 -7.16
N PRO A 24 2.94 -1.88 -7.12
CA PRO A 24 3.15 -3.25 -7.58
C PRO A 24 2.25 -4.29 -6.90
N ALA A 25 1.99 -4.14 -5.59
CA ALA A 25 1.08 -5.04 -4.86
C ALA A 25 -0.37 -4.93 -5.37
N TYR A 26 -0.83 -3.72 -5.70
CA TYR A 26 -2.16 -3.50 -6.28
C TYR A 26 -2.27 -4.08 -7.69
N LEU A 27 -1.26 -3.86 -8.53
CA LEU A 27 -1.24 -4.41 -9.89
C LEU A 27 -1.20 -5.93 -9.88
N TYR A 28 -0.42 -6.51 -8.97
CA TYR A 28 -0.38 -7.96 -8.78
C TYR A 28 -1.76 -8.52 -8.43
N LEU A 29 -2.45 -7.92 -7.45
CA LEU A 29 -3.79 -8.35 -7.04
C LEU A 29 -4.84 -8.21 -8.16
N MET A 30 -4.67 -7.26 -9.08
CA MET A 30 -5.56 -7.10 -10.25
C MET A 30 -5.15 -7.94 -11.47
N GLY A 31 -3.97 -8.54 -11.45
CA GLY A 31 -3.42 -9.32 -12.57
C GLY A 31 -3.85 -10.78 -12.55
N ASN A 32 -3.59 -11.49 -13.64
CA ASN A 32 -3.86 -12.94 -13.71
C ASN A 32 -2.99 -13.75 -12.73
N ASP A 33 -1.86 -13.19 -12.30
CA ASP A 33 -0.93 -13.84 -11.40
C ASP A 33 -1.50 -14.08 -9.99
N SER A 34 -2.55 -13.33 -9.59
CA SER A 34 -3.23 -13.48 -8.30
C SER A 34 -4.48 -14.37 -8.34
N LEU A 35 -4.85 -14.95 -9.49
CA LEU A 35 -6.14 -15.67 -9.66
C LEU A 35 -6.36 -16.83 -8.67
N HIS A 36 -5.27 -17.42 -8.18
CA HIS A 36 -5.32 -18.53 -7.22
C HIS A 36 -5.23 -18.06 -5.76
N MET A 37 -5.05 -16.76 -5.51
CA MET A 37 -4.97 -16.20 -4.17
C MET A 37 -6.34 -15.70 -3.70
N ASN A 38 -6.80 -16.25 -2.57
CA ASN A 38 -8.06 -15.83 -1.94
C ASN A 38 -7.94 -15.94 -0.41
N GLY A 39 -8.60 -15.03 0.31
CA GLY A 39 -8.63 -15.04 1.78
C GLY A 39 -7.30 -14.67 2.44
N GLN A 40 -6.39 -14.04 1.71
CA GLN A 40 -5.07 -13.63 2.22
C GLN A 40 -5.00 -12.13 2.48
N SER A 41 -4.23 -11.76 3.51
CA SER A 41 -3.82 -10.38 3.77
C SER A 41 -2.40 -10.21 3.22
N ILE A 42 -2.18 -9.19 2.40
CA ILE A 42 -0.88 -8.89 1.81
C ILE A 42 -0.45 -7.51 2.29
N ASP A 43 0.77 -7.41 2.82
CA ASP A 43 1.38 -6.14 3.19
C ASP A 43 2.03 -5.50 1.95
N ALA A 44 1.59 -4.29 1.62
CA ALA A 44 2.06 -3.56 0.44
C ALA A 44 3.33 -2.73 0.70
N GLN A 45 3.78 -2.69 1.97
CA GLN A 45 4.95 -1.95 2.47
C GLN A 45 5.59 -2.80 3.56
N ASP A 46 6.91 -3.00 3.49
CA ASP A 46 7.75 -3.54 4.57
C ASP A 46 8.49 -2.39 5.30
#